data_AF-A0A8H7U0Z6-F1
#
_entry.id   AF-A0A8H7U0Z6-F1
#
_cell.length_a   1.000
_cell.length_b   1.000
_cell.length_c   1.000
_cell.angle_alpha   90.00
_cell.angle_beta   90.00
_cell.angle_gamma   90.00
#
_symmetry.space_group_name_H-M   'P 1'
#
loop_
_entity.id
_entity.type
_entity.pdbx_description
1 polymer ?
#
loop_
_entity_poly.entity_id
_entity_poly.type
_entity_poly.pdbx_seq_one_letter_code
_entity_poly.pdbx_strand_id
1 'polypeptide(L)'
;MTTDRLDLHAGRSEPQVLSLLRKESLDLYNRLHSIQEDVDFVKEVCAAYSHLPVLPNLRCGAWYVDPATAREEPAYFKSTDGHFGNWSFNLRRPNLHLLSIVVAEGGLILVDSTRAGKRIPDALSKTVPIWCAVVNRAVRRKYPSLEKAEWDTRLYCPPGVVSTQEQAQIEARLDEWANSLLDSAYILSDLQYPLRPLWVTPSTSRFPQLMADEQTFYPVICVSASKQVDGTERRPKGFAYVQGSGDDHELWGMDLTPQVFWENKDVLMKADRGELPDLVKRLISASGGRIHDDQWNPTPISHVGRLIYLCAIPDIPPLLPRQLPNQTDTVAYVLVSASALPTTTPHTSLSQATSDMMLQLHLAEGKIDQIQFLQRVLPQAVSFIGSMLANGHAVCICCDTGKDVSVGVALAALQLFFDDAGNYVATPERQRVLRNTASKQSVAKRLQWIISSRPQANPSRAVLKRVNEYILTSPSFRRHRGDD
;
A
#
# COMPACT_ATOMS: atom_id res chain seq x y z
N MET A 1 65.53 -37.14 -0.09
CA MET A 1 65.19 -35.89 -0.77
C MET A 1 63.81 -36.05 -1.35
N THR A 2 62.81 -35.73 -0.54
CA THR A 2 61.38 -35.79 -0.83
C THR A 2 60.95 -34.34 -1.03
N THR A 3 60.51 -33.98 -2.22
CA THR A 3 59.93 -32.67 -2.51
C THR A 3 58.41 -32.80 -2.51
N ASP A 4 57.80 -32.31 -1.44
CA ASP A 4 56.38 -31.94 -1.38
C ASP A 4 56.07 -30.86 -2.43
N ARG A 5 55.04 -31.07 -3.23
CA ARG A 5 54.30 -29.99 -3.89
C ARG A 5 52.82 -30.17 -3.55
N LEU A 6 52.34 -29.19 -2.78
CA LEU A 6 50.95 -28.97 -2.41
C LEU A 6 50.07 -28.78 -3.66
N ASP A 7 49.09 -29.65 -3.82
CA ASP A 7 47.96 -29.47 -4.74
C ASP A 7 47.00 -28.41 -4.17
N LEU A 8 47.11 -27.19 -4.67
CA LEU A 8 46.12 -26.13 -4.54
C LEU A 8 45.41 -25.95 -5.89
N HIS A 9 44.15 -26.40 -5.94
CA HIS A 9 43.01 -25.83 -6.70
C HIS A 9 42.01 -26.93 -7.12
N ALA A 10 41.17 -27.36 -6.18
CA ALA A 10 39.88 -27.94 -6.53
C ALA A 10 38.91 -26.80 -6.88
N GLY A 11 38.79 -26.48 -8.17
CA GLY A 11 37.78 -25.57 -8.69
C GLY A 11 36.38 -26.06 -8.34
N ARG A 12 35.63 -25.29 -7.55
CA ARG A 12 34.21 -25.58 -7.27
C ARG A 12 33.41 -25.45 -8.56
N SER A 13 32.51 -26.39 -8.83
CA SER A 13 31.68 -26.36 -10.03
C SER A 13 30.67 -25.19 -9.99
N GLU A 14 30.38 -24.61 -11.15
CA GLU A 14 29.46 -23.47 -11.32
C GLU A 14 28.09 -23.64 -10.61
N PRO A 15 27.46 -24.84 -10.60
CA PRO A 15 26.21 -25.05 -9.85
C PRO A 15 26.39 -24.95 -8.33
N GLN A 16 27.55 -25.37 -7.79
CA GLN A 16 27.83 -25.28 -6.37
C GLN A 16 28.07 -23.83 -5.94
N VAL A 17 28.74 -23.03 -6.78
CA VAL A 17 28.93 -21.59 -6.57
C VAL A 17 27.59 -20.86 -6.56
N LEU A 18 26.72 -21.13 -7.54
CA LEU A 18 25.37 -20.54 -7.60
C LEU A 18 24.51 -20.93 -6.38
N SER A 19 24.61 -22.17 -5.91
CA SER A 19 23.89 -22.62 -4.71
C SER A 19 24.36 -21.91 -3.43
N LEU A 20 25.66 -21.64 -3.31
CA LEU A 20 26.25 -20.95 -2.16
C LEU A 20 25.87 -19.46 -2.17
N LEU A 21 25.93 -18.81 -3.34
CA LEU A 21 25.47 -17.43 -3.52
C LEU A 21 23.97 -17.28 -3.20
N ARG A 22 23.15 -18.26 -3.60
CA ARG A 22 21.72 -18.29 -3.26
C ARG A 22 21.51 -18.44 -1.75
N LYS A 23 22.29 -19.27 -1.06
CA LYS A 23 22.23 -19.40 0.41
C LYS A 23 22.67 -18.11 1.11
N GLU A 24 23.78 -17.50 0.69
CA GLU A 24 24.28 -16.24 1.28
C GLU A 24 23.33 -15.06 1.06
N SER A 25 22.64 -15.00 -0.09
CA SER A 25 21.64 -13.95 -0.38
C SER A 25 20.33 -14.10 0.39
N LEU A 26 20.03 -15.28 0.95
CA LEU A 26 18.86 -15.51 1.81
C LEU A 26 19.23 -15.56 3.30
N ASP A 27 20.50 -15.35 3.63
CA ASP A 27 20.98 -15.39 5.00
C ASP A 27 20.47 -14.18 5.79
N LEU A 28 19.80 -14.47 6.91
CA LEU A 28 19.15 -13.48 7.78
C LEU A 28 20.14 -12.45 8.34
N TYR A 29 21.33 -12.88 8.79
CA TYR A 29 22.35 -11.98 9.32
C TYR A 29 22.82 -10.99 8.25
N ASN A 30 23.15 -11.50 7.06
CA ASN A 30 23.55 -10.67 5.92
C ASN A 30 22.47 -9.65 5.56
N ARG A 31 21.20 -10.06 5.52
CA ARG A 31 20.05 -9.20 5.20
C ARG A 31 19.86 -8.09 6.23
N LEU A 32 19.84 -8.41 7.53
CA LEU A 32 19.65 -7.42 8.60
C LEU A 32 20.80 -6.41 8.66
N HIS A 33 22.05 -6.86 8.52
CA HIS A 33 23.20 -5.96 8.50
C HIS A 33 23.28 -5.10 7.23
N SER A 34 22.82 -5.61 6.09
CA SER A 34 22.69 -4.81 4.86
C SER A 34 21.57 -3.77 4.97
N ILE A 35 20.43 -4.13 5.58
CA ILE A 35 19.37 -3.17 5.90
C ILE A 35 19.91 -2.06 6.79
N GLN A 36 20.68 -2.40 7.83
CA GLN A 36 21.27 -1.40 8.71
C GLN A 36 22.24 -0.45 7.99
N GLU A 37 23.09 -0.97 7.09
CA GLU A 37 23.97 -0.14 6.26
C GLU A 37 23.15 0.83 5.37
N ASP A 38 22.08 0.34 4.74
CA ASP A 38 21.20 1.14 3.90
C ASP A 38 20.40 2.19 4.70
N VAL A 39 19.99 1.86 5.93
CA VAL A 39 19.36 2.80 6.88
C VAL A 39 20.29 3.97 7.19
N ASP A 40 21.58 3.71 7.41
CA ASP A 40 22.54 4.76 7.73
C ASP A 40 22.68 5.75 6.56
N PHE A 41 22.71 5.25 5.32
CA PHE A 41 22.65 6.10 4.13
C PHE A 41 21.35 6.90 4.04
N VAL A 42 20.18 6.28 4.28
CA VAL A 42 18.89 7.00 4.27
C VAL A 42 18.87 8.12 5.31
N LYS A 43 19.47 7.91 6.49
CA LYS A 43 19.60 8.95 7.52
C LYS A 43 20.45 10.13 7.05
N GLU A 44 21.55 9.89 6.32
CA GLU A 44 22.36 10.96 5.74
C GLU A 44 21.55 11.81 4.75
N VAL A 45 20.73 11.17 3.90
CA VAL A 45 19.87 11.88 2.95
C VAL A 45 18.79 12.69 3.69
N CYS A 46 18.15 12.11 4.71
CA CYS A 46 17.15 12.81 5.51
C CYS A 46 17.76 14.01 6.27
N ALA A 47 18.99 13.88 6.76
CA ALA A 47 19.70 14.99 7.41
C ALA A 47 20.00 16.14 6.43
N ALA A 48 20.35 15.82 5.18
CA ALA A 48 20.60 16.83 4.15
C ALA A 48 19.33 17.56 3.69
N TYR A 49 18.17 16.91 3.80
CA TYR A 49 16.86 17.44 3.45
C TYR A 49 15.93 17.49 4.67
N SER A 50 16.43 17.96 5.81
CA SER A 50 15.73 17.89 7.11
C SER A 50 14.40 18.63 7.19
N HIS A 51 14.13 19.53 6.24
CA HIS A 51 12.86 20.25 6.11
C HIS A 51 11.79 19.45 5.36
N LEU A 52 12.14 18.34 4.69
CA LEU A 52 11.20 17.54 3.92
C LEU A 52 10.76 16.31 4.71
N PRO A 53 9.47 15.93 4.64
CA PRO A 53 8.97 14.72 5.25
C PRO A 53 9.52 13.48 4.52
N VAL A 54 9.84 12.43 5.28
CA VAL A 54 10.24 11.13 4.74
C VAL A 54 9.09 10.14 4.76
N LEU A 55 8.87 9.48 3.63
CA LEU A 55 7.85 8.47 3.42
C LEU A 55 8.48 7.18 2.89
N PRO A 56 8.30 6.04 3.57
CA PRO A 56 8.66 4.75 2.99
C PRO A 56 7.68 4.40 1.87
N ASN A 57 8.20 4.04 0.68
CA ASN A 57 7.38 3.35 -0.31
C ASN A 57 7.05 1.95 0.21
N LEU A 58 5.79 1.72 0.57
CA LEU A 58 5.37 0.54 1.32
C LEU A 58 5.71 -0.77 0.58
N ARG A 59 6.05 -1.79 1.39
CA ARG A 59 6.76 -3.06 1.11
C ARG A 59 8.23 -2.99 1.48
N CYS A 60 9.04 -2.36 0.63
CA CYS A 60 10.49 -2.41 0.79
C CYS A 60 11.01 -1.20 1.56
N GLY A 61 10.53 0.01 1.26
CA GLY A 61 10.93 1.25 1.91
C GLY A 61 10.80 1.25 3.43
N ALA A 62 9.80 0.53 3.96
CA ALA A 62 9.53 0.45 5.40
C ALA A 62 10.67 -0.20 6.21
N TRP A 63 11.54 -0.98 5.58
CA TRP A 63 12.73 -1.54 6.23
C TRP A 63 13.84 -0.50 6.45
N TYR A 64 13.82 0.61 5.70
CA TYR A 64 14.91 1.57 5.67
C TYR A 64 14.58 2.92 6.32
N VAL A 65 13.30 3.18 6.61
CA VAL A 65 12.83 4.42 7.26
C VAL A 65 12.34 4.09 8.67
N ASP A 66 12.88 4.81 9.65
CA ASP A 66 12.50 4.67 11.06
C ASP A 66 11.08 5.21 11.29
N PRO A 67 10.13 4.38 11.80
CA PRO A 67 8.76 4.81 12.07
C PRO A 67 8.65 6.03 12.99
N ALA A 68 9.63 6.27 13.87
CA ALA A 68 9.64 7.43 14.76
C ALA A 68 9.88 8.76 14.01
N THR A 69 10.41 8.70 12.78
CA THR A 69 10.71 9.87 11.94
C THR A 69 9.87 9.91 10.66
N ALA A 70 9.26 8.79 10.30
CA ALA A 70 8.43 8.68 9.11
C ALA A 70 7.10 9.41 9.29
N ARG A 71 6.56 9.89 8.18
CA ARG A 71 5.13 10.22 8.12
C ARG A 71 4.28 8.96 8.20
N GLU A 72 3.13 9.07 8.85
CA GLU A 72 2.16 7.98 8.96
C GLU A 72 1.41 7.72 7.64
N GLU A 73 1.31 8.73 6.77
CA GLU A 73 0.60 8.61 5.51
C GLU A 73 1.26 7.58 4.58
N PRO A 74 0.54 6.55 4.11
CA PRO A 74 1.15 5.46 3.36
C PRO A 74 1.48 5.90 1.93
N ALA A 75 2.73 5.76 1.49
CA ALA A 75 3.08 5.84 0.07
C ALA A 75 3.12 4.43 -0.55
N TYR A 76 2.51 4.23 -1.72
CA TYR A 76 2.57 2.95 -2.42
C TYR A 76 2.62 3.14 -3.94
N PHE A 77 3.83 3.31 -4.45
CA PHE A 77 4.17 3.33 -5.87
C PHE A 77 4.63 1.94 -6.29
N LYS A 78 3.83 1.26 -7.11
CA LYS A 78 4.08 -0.13 -7.49
C LYS A 78 5.01 -0.19 -8.70
N SER A 79 6.15 -0.87 -8.57
CA SER A 79 7.14 -1.05 -9.65
C SER A 79 6.55 -1.61 -10.95
N THR A 80 5.54 -2.49 -10.86
CA THR A 80 4.90 -3.08 -12.05
C THR A 80 4.23 -2.06 -12.95
N ASP A 81 3.84 -0.90 -12.40
CA ASP A 81 3.22 0.19 -13.17
C ASP A 81 4.27 1.02 -13.93
N GLY A 82 5.57 0.70 -13.78
CA GLY A 82 6.71 1.27 -14.50
C GLY A 82 7.57 0.24 -15.22
N HIS A 83 7.13 -1.02 -15.36
CA HIS A 83 7.88 -2.03 -16.10
C HIS A 83 7.90 -1.72 -17.61
N PHE A 84 8.98 -2.10 -18.28
CA PHE A 84 9.11 -1.90 -19.73
C PHE A 84 7.91 -2.52 -20.48
N GLY A 85 7.28 -1.75 -21.35
CA GLY A 85 6.07 -2.14 -22.08
C GLY A 85 4.78 -2.14 -21.25
N ASN A 86 4.86 -1.96 -19.93
CA ASN A 86 3.72 -1.94 -19.01
C ASN A 86 3.80 -0.72 -18.08
N TRP A 87 3.60 0.46 -18.67
CA TRP A 87 3.51 1.73 -17.95
C TRP A 87 2.05 2.10 -17.71
N SER A 88 1.72 2.59 -16.51
CA SER A 88 0.36 3.04 -16.20
C SER A 88 0.31 4.06 -15.07
N PHE A 89 -0.61 5.02 -15.16
CA PHE A 89 -1.10 5.77 -14.00
C PHE A 89 -2.32 5.04 -13.41
N ASN A 90 -2.15 4.37 -12.27
CA ASN A 90 -3.17 3.49 -11.73
C ASN A 90 -4.18 4.23 -10.85
N LEU A 91 -5.40 4.45 -11.35
CA LEU A 91 -6.47 5.10 -10.56
C LEU A 91 -6.93 4.29 -9.33
N ARG A 92 -6.48 3.05 -9.14
CA ARG A 92 -6.70 2.32 -7.88
C ARG A 92 -5.64 2.59 -6.82
N ARG A 93 -4.52 3.21 -7.20
CA ARG A 93 -3.40 3.56 -6.33
C ARG A 93 -2.81 4.89 -6.79
N PRO A 94 -3.61 5.97 -6.78
CA PRO A 94 -3.21 7.21 -7.43
C PRO A 94 -2.30 8.06 -6.54
N ASN A 95 -2.11 7.71 -5.25
CA ASN A 95 -1.27 8.42 -4.28
C ASN A 95 -1.54 9.94 -4.16
N LEU A 96 -2.78 10.39 -4.46
CA LEU A 96 -3.12 11.82 -4.47
C LEU A 96 -3.21 12.43 -3.07
N HIS A 97 -3.42 11.60 -2.05
CA HIS A 97 -3.36 12.03 -0.64
C HIS A 97 -1.98 12.58 -0.26
N LEU A 98 -0.93 12.25 -1.01
CA LEU A 98 0.40 12.83 -0.79
C LEU A 98 0.49 14.29 -1.22
N LEU A 99 -0.41 14.77 -2.08
CA LEU A 99 -0.37 16.16 -2.58
C LEU A 99 -0.58 17.20 -1.49
N SER A 100 -1.41 16.91 -0.47
CA SER A 100 -1.57 17.81 0.67
C SER A 100 -0.29 17.92 1.50
N ILE A 101 0.45 16.82 1.64
CA ILE A 101 1.75 16.79 2.33
C ILE A 101 2.76 17.61 1.54
N VAL A 102 2.85 17.39 0.23
CA VAL A 102 3.77 18.12 -0.64
C VAL A 102 3.53 19.63 -0.59
N VAL A 103 2.27 20.07 -0.60
CA VAL A 103 1.92 21.49 -0.54
C VAL A 103 2.26 22.08 0.84
N ALA A 104 1.98 21.34 1.91
CA ALA A 104 2.22 21.80 3.28
C ALA A 104 3.72 21.91 3.61
N GLU A 105 4.52 20.94 3.16
CA GLU A 105 5.93 20.80 3.56
C GLU A 105 6.91 21.21 2.45
N GLY A 106 6.41 21.68 1.31
CA GLY A 106 7.23 22.13 0.18
C GLY A 106 7.91 21.01 -0.61
N GLY A 107 7.57 19.74 -0.39
CA GLY A 107 8.16 18.59 -1.08
C GLY A 107 8.03 17.31 -0.25
N LEU A 108 8.70 16.23 -0.67
CA LEU A 108 8.84 15.01 0.13
C LEU A 108 10.03 14.14 -0.29
N ILE A 109 10.40 13.20 0.58
CA ILE A 109 11.39 12.15 0.34
C ILE A 109 10.67 10.80 0.26
N LEU A 110 10.85 10.06 -0.84
CA LEU A 110 10.36 8.68 -1.02
C LEU A 110 11.53 7.71 -0.96
N VAL A 111 11.47 6.75 -0.03
CA VAL A 111 12.51 5.73 0.13
C VAL A 111 12.01 4.39 -0.40
N ASP A 112 12.77 3.79 -1.29
CA ASP A 112 12.54 2.43 -1.78
C ASP A 112 13.90 1.75 -2.06
N SER A 113 13.89 0.46 -2.40
CA SER A 113 15.11 -0.21 -2.85
C SER A 113 14.81 -1.20 -3.97
N THR A 114 15.87 -1.74 -4.56
CA THR A 114 15.75 -2.76 -5.60
C THR A 114 16.86 -3.79 -5.45
N ARG A 115 16.56 -5.01 -5.87
CA ARG A 115 17.49 -6.15 -5.86
C ARG A 115 18.61 -5.99 -6.89
N ALA A 116 19.55 -6.92 -6.82
CA ALA A 116 20.70 -7.03 -7.72
C ALA A 116 20.34 -6.80 -9.20
N GLY A 117 21.16 -6.00 -9.88
CA GLY A 117 21.06 -5.73 -11.31
C GLY A 117 20.42 -4.38 -11.67
N LYS A 118 19.74 -3.69 -10.74
CA LYS A 118 19.21 -2.34 -10.95
C LYS A 118 19.79 -1.36 -9.95
N ARG A 119 20.01 -0.11 -10.35
CA ARG A 119 20.43 0.96 -9.44
C ARG A 119 19.25 1.61 -8.72
N ILE A 120 18.14 1.75 -9.43
CA ILE A 120 16.93 2.44 -8.96
C ILE A 120 15.73 1.53 -9.31
N PRO A 121 14.81 1.26 -8.37
CA PRO A 121 13.60 0.47 -8.67
C PRO A 121 12.72 1.17 -9.71
N ASP A 122 11.97 0.39 -10.50
CA ASP A 122 11.04 0.93 -11.50
C ASP A 122 9.97 1.85 -10.88
N ALA A 123 9.64 1.64 -9.59
CA ALA A 123 8.76 2.52 -8.84
C ALA A 123 9.29 3.96 -8.80
N LEU A 124 10.59 4.12 -8.52
CA LEU A 124 11.24 5.43 -8.42
C LEU A 124 11.74 5.96 -9.78
N SER A 125 12.14 5.07 -10.69
CA SER A 125 12.69 5.49 -11.99
C SER A 125 11.63 5.80 -13.05
N LYS A 126 10.41 5.25 -12.92
CA LYS A 126 9.33 5.44 -13.89
C LYS A 126 7.96 5.70 -13.27
N THR A 127 7.53 4.95 -12.27
CA THR A 127 6.17 5.12 -11.71
C THR A 127 5.97 6.49 -11.05
N VAL A 128 6.90 6.93 -10.20
CA VAL A 128 6.89 8.27 -9.58
C VAL A 128 7.03 9.39 -10.64
N PRO A 129 7.95 9.28 -11.63
CA PRO A 129 8.01 10.19 -12.77
C PRO A 129 6.70 10.34 -13.56
N ILE A 130 6.06 9.22 -13.89
CA ILE A 130 4.75 9.20 -14.55
C ILE A 130 3.73 9.92 -13.67
N TRP A 131 3.72 9.62 -12.37
CA TRP A 131 2.81 10.25 -11.42
C TRP A 131 2.98 11.77 -11.37
N CYS A 132 4.22 12.27 -11.23
CA CYS A 132 4.51 13.70 -11.23
C CYS A 132 4.02 14.37 -12.52
N ALA A 133 4.37 13.81 -13.69
CA ALA A 133 4.01 14.39 -14.97
C ALA A 133 2.48 14.38 -15.22
N VAL A 134 1.79 13.29 -14.86
CA VAL A 134 0.33 13.19 -14.99
C VAL A 134 -0.38 14.19 -14.08
N VAL A 135 0.03 14.29 -12.81
CA VAL A 135 -0.54 15.26 -11.86
C VAL A 135 -0.31 16.69 -12.35
N ASN A 136 0.91 17.03 -12.77
CA ASN A 136 1.21 18.38 -13.29
C ASN A 136 0.31 18.75 -14.48
N ARG A 137 0.14 17.83 -15.44
CA ARG A 137 -0.75 18.03 -16.59
C ARG A 137 -2.21 18.17 -16.17
N ALA A 138 -2.67 17.35 -15.24
CA ALA A 138 -4.05 17.39 -14.75
C ALA A 138 -4.34 18.69 -13.97
N VAL A 139 -3.48 19.08 -13.04
CA VAL A 139 -3.62 20.33 -12.27
C VAL A 139 -3.63 21.54 -13.20
N ARG A 140 -2.69 21.62 -14.15
CA ARG A 140 -2.64 22.69 -15.15
C ARG A 140 -3.93 22.83 -15.96
N ARG A 141 -4.55 21.71 -16.34
CA ARG A 141 -5.82 21.68 -17.09
C ARG A 141 -7.01 22.07 -16.22
N LYS A 142 -7.03 21.60 -14.96
CA LYS A 142 -8.16 21.81 -14.04
C LYS A 142 -8.21 23.24 -13.51
N TYR A 143 -7.05 23.85 -13.28
CA TYR A 143 -6.90 25.17 -12.67
C TYR A 143 -6.07 26.09 -13.59
N PRO A 144 -6.58 26.50 -14.76
CA PRO A 144 -5.79 27.31 -15.69
C PRO A 144 -5.44 28.68 -15.10
N SER A 145 -4.17 29.07 -15.21
CA SER A 145 -3.65 30.41 -14.86
C SER A 145 -2.43 30.73 -15.72
N LEU A 146 -2.01 32.01 -15.77
CA LEU A 146 -0.83 32.43 -16.52
C LEU A 146 0.44 31.72 -16.01
N GLU A 147 0.60 31.60 -14.70
CA GLU A 147 1.73 30.90 -14.07
C GLU A 147 1.76 29.41 -14.45
N LYS A 148 0.60 28.75 -14.43
CA LYS A 148 0.47 27.33 -14.79
C LYS A 148 0.65 27.06 -16.28
N ALA A 149 0.44 28.05 -17.15
CA ALA A 149 0.68 27.90 -18.58
C ALA A 149 2.17 27.63 -18.88
N GLU A 150 3.06 28.23 -18.08
CA GLU A 150 4.52 28.10 -18.17
C GLU A 150 5.08 26.87 -17.42
N TRP A 151 4.22 26.05 -16.79
CA TRP A 151 4.68 24.87 -16.07
C TRP A 151 5.37 23.86 -17.00
N ASP A 152 6.54 23.39 -16.56
CA ASP A 152 7.18 22.23 -17.16
C ASP A 152 6.49 20.93 -16.74
N THR A 153 5.70 20.38 -17.66
CA THR A 153 4.94 19.14 -17.47
C THR A 153 5.54 17.94 -18.23
N ARG A 154 6.83 17.99 -18.55
CA ARG A 154 7.55 16.89 -19.23
C ARG A 154 7.77 15.70 -18.28
N LEU A 155 8.08 14.56 -18.87
CA LEU A 155 8.50 13.39 -18.10
C LEU A 155 9.96 13.57 -17.68
N TYR A 156 10.23 13.39 -16.39
CA TYR A 156 11.58 13.40 -15.85
C TYR A 156 11.94 12.02 -15.32
N CYS A 157 12.85 11.32 -16.00
CA CYS A 157 13.37 10.03 -15.59
C CYS A 157 14.86 10.12 -15.18
N PRO A 158 15.37 9.20 -14.35
CA PRO A 158 16.78 9.24 -13.94
C PRO A 158 17.71 9.04 -15.15
N PRO A 159 18.69 9.94 -15.36
CA PRO A 159 19.63 9.84 -16.47
C PRO A 159 20.38 8.49 -16.49
N GLY A 160 20.48 7.87 -17.66
CA GLY A 160 21.18 6.59 -17.84
C GLY A 160 20.45 5.35 -17.32
N VAL A 161 19.27 5.49 -16.69
CA VAL A 161 18.46 4.35 -16.20
C VAL A 161 17.31 4.03 -17.15
N VAL A 162 16.70 5.05 -17.75
CA VAL A 162 15.57 4.91 -18.69
C VAL A 162 15.99 5.44 -20.04
N SER A 163 15.90 4.63 -21.09
CA SER A 163 16.31 5.03 -22.45
C SER A 163 15.41 6.14 -23.01
N THR A 164 15.94 6.96 -23.92
CA THR A 164 15.16 8.04 -24.57
C THR A 164 13.96 7.48 -25.34
N GLN A 165 14.10 6.30 -25.94
CA GLN A 165 13.01 5.61 -26.63
C GLN A 165 11.90 5.19 -25.66
N GLU A 166 12.26 4.62 -24.49
CA GLU A 166 11.29 4.28 -23.45
C GLU A 166 10.58 5.53 -22.91
N GLN A 167 11.33 6.61 -22.67
CA GLN A 167 10.76 7.89 -22.24
C GLN A 167 9.72 8.41 -23.24
N ALA A 168 10.04 8.43 -24.54
CA ALA A 168 9.11 8.88 -25.58
C ALA A 168 7.82 8.03 -25.63
N GLN A 169 7.93 6.71 -25.44
CA GLN A 169 6.76 5.82 -25.39
C GLN A 169 5.87 6.06 -24.18
N ILE A 170 6.46 6.42 -23.03
CA ILE A 170 5.72 6.82 -21.83
C ILE A 170 5.06 8.19 -22.05
N GLU A 171 5.81 9.16 -22.59
CA GLU A 171 5.33 10.53 -22.82
C GLU A 171 4.09 10.58 -23.71
N ALA A 172 4.04 9.73 -24.73
CA ALA A 172 2.88 9.60 -25.63
C ALA A 172 1.57 9.20 -24.92
N ARG A 173 1.64 8.65 -23.69
CA ARG A 173 0.47 8.19 -22.92
C ARG A 173 0.05 9.13 -21.79
N LEU A 174 0.89 10.11 -21.45
CA LEU A 174 0.68 10.97 -20.29
C LEU A 174 -0.62 11.79 -20.38
N ASP A 175 -1.01 12.22 -21.57
CA ASP A 175 -2.23 13.02 -21.76
C ASP A 175 -3.51 12.22 -21.53
N GLU A 176 -3.53 10.96 -21.95
CA GLU A 176 -4.64 10.02 -21.71
C GLU A 176 -4.81 9.76 -20.21
N TRP A 177 -3.70 9.56 -19.49
CA TRP A 177 -3.73 9.36 -18.05
C TRP A 177 -4.14 10.61 -17.28
N ALA A 178 -3.71 11.79 -17.72
CA ALA A 178 -4.15 13.06 -17.15
C ALA A 178 -5.66 13.28 -17.36
N ASN A 179 -6.19 12.95 -18.54
CA ASN A 179 -7.64 13.00 -18.77
C ASN A 179 -8.39 11.98 -17.91
N SER A 180 -7.88 10.74 -17.81
CA SER A 180 -8.46 9.71 -16.94
C SER A 180 -8.51 10.13 -15.47
N LEU A 181 -7.50 10.87 -14.99
CA LEU A 181 -7.49 11.45 -13.65
C LEU A 181 -8.53 12.58 -13.51
N LEU A 182 -8.66 13.45 -14.50
CA LEU A 182 -9.67 14.52 -14.49
C LEU A 182 -11.11 13.98 -14.52
N ASP A 183 -11.33 12.88 -15.23
CA ASP A 183 -12.64 12.21 -15.34
C ASP A 183 -12.97 11.32 -14.12
N SER A 184 -12.03 11.16 -13.18
CA SER A 184 -12.22 10.37 -11.96
C SER A 184 -12.99 11.15 -10.88
N ALA A 185 -13.45 10.45 -9.85
CA ALA A 185 -14.05 11.09 -8.67
C ALA A 185 -13.03 11.65 -7.68
N TYR A 186 -11.73 11.63 -8.00
CA TYR A 186 -10.72 12.17 -7.10
C TYR A 186 -10.78 13.70 -7.06
N ILE A 187 -10.66 14.23 -5.84
CA ILE A 187 -10.42 15.66 -5.63
C ILE A 187 -8.93 15.88 -5.79
N LEU A 188 -8.58 16.71 -6.77
CA LEU A 188 -7.20 17.10 -7.06
C LEU A 188 -6.93 18.45 -6.41
N SER A 189 -5.88 18.55 -5.58
CA SER A 189 -5.47 19.81 -4.98
C SER A 189 -4.96 20.79 -6.04
N ASP A 190 -5.25 22.08 -5.88
CA ASP A 190 -4.62 23.11 -6.70
C ASP A 190 -3.18 23.33 -6.20
N LEU A 191 -2.21 22.97 -7.03
CA LEU A 191 -0.79 23.13 -6.69
C LEU A 191 -0.29 24.49 -7.21
N GLN A 192 0.52 25.18 -6.41
CA GLN A 192 1.16 26.44 -6.83
C GLN A 192 2.34 26.21 -7.78
N TYR A 193 3.05 25.09 -7.59
CA TYR A 193 4.21 24.70 -8.39
C TYR A 193 4.07 23.26 -8.91
N PRO A 194 4.70 22.92 -10.05
CA PRO A 194 4.70 21.55 -10.56
C PRO A 194 5.53 20.62 -9.65
N LEU A 195 5.19 19.35 -9.61
CA LEU A 195 5.99 18.30 -8.98
C LEU A 195 7.22 17.98 -9.84
N ARG A 196 8.38 17.74 -9.21
CA ARG A 196 9.60 17.31 -9.92
C ARG A 196 10.31 16.19 -9.18
N PRO A 197 10.46 15.00 -9.80
CA PRO A 197 11.24 13.92 -9.22
C PRO A 197 12.73 14.22 -9.32
N LEU A 198 13.47 13.88 -8.26
CA LEU A 198 14.93 13.91 -8.18
C LEU A 198 15.39 12.56 -7.61
N TRP A 199 16.60 12.09 -7.95
CA TRP A 199 17.06 10.76 -7.51
C TRP A 199 18.36 10.83 -6.73
N VAL A 200 18.38 10.09 -5.62
CA VAL A 200 19.53 9.94 -4.74
C VAL A 200 19.81 8.46 -4.52
N THR A 201 21.07 8.07 -4.64
CA THR A 201 21.53 6.68 -4.47
C THR A 201 22.84 6.69 -3.68
N PRO A 202 23.32 5.56 -3.14
CA PRO A 202 24.61 5.50 -2.45
C PRO A 202 25.81 5.90 -3.33
N SER A 203 25.65 5.94 -4.65
CA SER A 203 26.68 6.43 -5.58
C SER A 203 26.64 7.94 -5.82
N THR A 204 25.66 8.66 -5.27
CA THR A 204 25.51 10.10 -5.45
C THR A 204 26.54 10.85 -4.61
N SER A 205 27.57 11.43 -5.24
CA SER A 205 28.66 12.11 -4.52
C SER A 205 28.29 13.48 -3.94
N ARG A 206 27.31 14.16 -4.55
CA ARG A 206 26.77 15.44 -4.06
C ARG A 206 25.27 15.45 -4.25
N PHE A 207 24.54 15.69 -3.17
CA PHE A 207 23.09 15.76 -3.21
C PHE A 207 22.61 17.01 -3.99
N PRO A 208 21.52 16.88 -4.78
CA PRO A 208 20.91 18.01 -5.47
C PRO A 208 20.61 19.17 -4.51
N GLN A 209 21.08 20.38 -4.85
CA GLN A 209 20.74 21.57 -4.08
C GLN A 209 19.33 22.04 -4.45
N LEU A 210 18.49 22.20 -3.44
CA LEU A 210 17.17 22.82 -3.58
C LEU A 210 17.35 24.31 -3.31
N MET A 211 16.95 25.16 -4.25
CA MET A 211 17.09 26.61 -4.13
C MET A 211 16.11 27.10 -3.07
N ALA A 212 16.60 27.68 -1.98
CA ALA A 212 15.76 28.11 -0.85
C ALA A 212 14.90 29.35 -1.17
N ASP A 213 15.37 30.22 -2.08
CA ASP A 213 14.84 31.58 -2.20
C ASP A 213 13.82 31.75 -3.34
N GLU A 214 13.71 30.80 -4.28
CA GLU A 214 12.74 30.82 -5.39
C GLU A 214 12.25 29.40 -5.70
N GLN A 215 11.24 28.94 -4.96
CA GLN A 215 10.60 27.65 -5.23
C GLN A 215 9.95 27.69 -6.62
N THR A 216 10.42 26.84 -7.53
CA THR A 216 9.89 26.72 -8.90
C THR A 216 9.16 25.40 -9.16
N PHE A 217 9.31 24.44 -8.25
CA PHE A 217 8.70 23.12 -8.29
C PHE A 217 8.69 22.52 -6.89
N TYR A 218 7.81 21.57 -6.61
CA TYR A 218 7.88 20.75 -5.41
C TYR A 218 8.78 19.52 -5.64
N PRO A 219 9.92 19.37 -4.95
CA PRO A 219 10.79 18.22 -5.07
C PRO A 219 10.14 16.94 -4.52
N VAL A 220 10.24 15.88 -5.30
CA VAL A 220 9.97 14.50 -4.88
C VAL A 220 11.31 13.76 -4.91
N ILE A 221 12.00 13.70 -3.76
CA ILE A 221 13.33 13.08 -3.64
C ILE A 221 13.17 11.56 -3.58
N CYS A 222 13.41 10.89 -4.69
CA CYS A 222 13.42 9.44 -4.84
C CYS A 222 14.75 8.85 -4.36
N VAL A 223 14.77 8.27 -3.18
CA VAL A 223 15.94 7.62 -2.58
C VAL A 223 15.90 6.12 -2.87
N SER A 224 16.83 5.64 -3.70
CA SER A 224 17.12 4.21 -3.81
C SER A 224 18.10 3.84 -2.71
N ALA A 225 17.63 3.22 -1.63
CA ALA A 225 18.39 3.02 -0.40
C ALA A 225 19.63 2.12 -0.62
N SER A 226 19.46 1.03 -1.35
CA SER A 226 20.51 0.02 -1.48
C SER A 226 21.58 0.37 -2.52
N LYS A 227 22.83 0.08 -2.18
CA LYS A 227 23.97 0.18 -3.07
C LYS A 227 23.87 -0.87 -4.18
N GLN A 228 24.09 -0.43 -5.42
CA GLN A 228 24.27 -1.37 -6.53
C GLN A 228 25.62 -2.08 -6.39
N VAL A 229 25.60 -3.40 -6.32
CA VAL A 229 26.82 -4.22 -6.23
C VAL A 229 26.85 -5.26 -7.33
N ASP A 230 28.02 -5.45 -7.94
CA ASP A 230 28.26 -6.47 -8.96
C ASP A 230 28.85 -7.71 -8.26
N GLY A 231 27.97 -8.58 -7.76
CA GLY A 231 28.34 -9.81 -7.05
C GLY A 231 28.32 -9.67 -5.53
N THR A 232 29.22 -10.37 -4.85
CA THR A 232 29.23 -10.47 -3.37
C THR A 232 30.32 -9.57 -2.79
N GLU A 233 29.92 -8.47 -2.17
CA GLU A 233 30.83 -7.61 -1.41
C GLU A 233 30.79 -7.99 0.08
N ARG A 234 31.92 -8.45 0.64
CA ARG A 234 32.02 -8.71 2.09
C ARG A 234 32.45 -7.45 2.83
N ARG A 235 31.74 -7.13 3.90
CA ARG A 235 32.03 -5.97 4.76
C ARG A 235 33.01 -6.35 5.87
N PRO A 236 33.79 -5.39 6.39
CA PRO A 236 34.71 -5.64 7.52
C PRO A 236 34.02 -6.22 8.76
N LYS A 237 32.72 -5.92 8.94
CA LYS A 237 31.88 -6.45 10.03
C LYS A 237 31.44 -7.92 9.84
N GLY A 238 32.02 -8.65 8.88
CA GLY A 238 31.84 -10.11 8.74
C GLY A 238 30.54 -10.56 8.06
N PHE A 239 29.81 -9.65 7.39
CA PHE A 239 28.64 -9.99 6.59
C PHE A 239 28.87 -9.76 5.10
N ALA A 240 28.16 -10.51 4.26
CA ALA A 240 28.08 -10.23 2.83
C ALA A 240 26.93 -9.24 2.61
N TYR A 241 27.23 -8.12 1.94
CA TYR A 241 26.21 -7.13 1.62
C TYR A 241 25.24 -7.70 0.57
N VAL A 242 23.95 -7.57 0.84
CA VAL A 242 22.87 -8.01 -0.05
C VAL A 242 22.06 -6.79 -0.47
N GLN A 243 22.20 -6.41 -1.73
CA GLN A 243 21.44 -5.30 -2.30
C GLN A 243 19.92 -5.57 -2.23
N GLY A 244 19.14 -4.57 -1.80
CA GLY A 244 17.68 -4.66 -1.74
C GLY A 244 17.23 -5.63 -0.67
N SER A 245 17.89 -5.59 0.50
CA SER A 245 17.71 -6.60 1.54
C SER A 245 16.28 -6.68 2.06
N GLY A 246 15.57 -5.56 2.17
CA GLY A 246 14.17 -5.49 2.58
C GLY A 246 13.15 -6.03 1.55
N ASP A 247 13.58 -6.46 0.36
CA ASP A 247 12.69 -6.94 -0.71
C ASP A 247 12.47 -8.47 -0.67
N ASP A 248 11.27 -8.93 -1.06
CA ASP A 248 10.61 -10.21 -0.68
C ASP A 248 11.14 -10.83 0.64
N HIS A 249 10.90 -10.11 1.74
CA HIS A 249 11.20 -10.61 3.09
C HIS A 249 10.47 -11.90 3.44
N GLU A 250 9.42 -12.26 2.72
CA GLU A 250 8.73 -13.56 2.84
C GLU A 250 9.66 -14.74 2.51
N LEU A 251 10.77 -14.51 1.77
CA LEU A 251 11.72 -15.56 1.39
C LEU A 251 12.88 -15.77 2.38
N TRP A 252 13.13 -14.82 3.28
CA TRP A 252 14.31 -14.85 4.18
C TRP A 252 14.01 -14.42 5.62
N GLY A 253 12.96 -13.64 5.83
CA GLY A 253 12.67 -12.93 7.08
C GLY A 253 12.11 -13.82 8.19
N MET A 254 11.70 -15.06 7.90
CA MET A 254 11.10 -15.96 8.90
C MET A 254 9.93 -15.29 9.64
N ASP A 255 9.01 -14.65 8.88
CA ASP A 255 7.89 -13.83 9.37
C ASP A 255 8.26 -12.51 10.10
N LEU A 256 9.55 -12.15 10.13
CA LEU A 256 9.98 -10.83 10.59
C LEU A 256 9.43 -9.73 9.67
N THR A 257 8.74 -8.76 10.26
CA THR A 257 8.21 -7.59 9.57
C THR A 257 9.06 -6.35 9.87
N PRO A 258 8.97 -5.27 9.05
CA PRO A 258 9.65 -4.01 9.34
C PRO A 258 9.33 -3.47 10.74
N GLN A 259 8.07 -3.58 11.18
CA GLN A 259 7.66 -3.10 12.50
C GLN A 259 8.39 -3.83 13.62
N VAL A 260 8.39 -5.17 13.60
CA VAL A 260 9.10 -5.97 14.60
C VAL A 260 10.60 -5.72 14.55
N PHE A 261 11.17 -5.51 13.36
CA PHE A 261 12.57 -5.11 13.21
C PHE A 261 12.87 -3.78 13.91
N TRP A 262 12.09 -2.72 13.66
CA TRP A 262 12.33 -1.40 14.26
C TRP A 262 12.15 -1.40 15.77
N GLU A 263 11.11 -2.07 16.29
CA GLU A 263 10.87 -2.20 17.73
C GLU A 263 11.99 -2.94 18.47
N ASN A 264 12.71 -3.84 17.79
CA ASN A 264 13.72 -4.73 18.39
C ASN A 264 15.10 -4.55 17.76
N LYS A 265 15.33 -3.44 17.07
CA LYS A 265 16.49 -3.20 16.21
C LYS A 265 17.81 -3.40 16.93
N ASP A 266 17.98 -2.77 18.09
CA ASP A 266 19.22 -2.84 18.84
C ASP A 266 19.57 -4.25 19.32
N VAL A 267 18.55 -5.06 19.63
CA VAL A 267 18.73 -6.45 20.06
C VAL A 267 19.11 -7.32 18.85
N LEU A 268 18.40 -7.15 17.73
CA LEU A 268 18.69 -7.85 16.48
C LEU A 268 20.10 -7.55 15.96
N MET A 269 20.56 -6.30 16.06
CA MET A 269 21.87 -5.91 15.56
C MET A 269 23.05 -6.35 16.43
N LYS A 270 22.79 -6.74 17.68
CA LYS A 270 23.81 -7.25 18.62
C LYS A 270 23.89 -8.77 18.63
N ALA A 271 22.89 -9.46 18.08
CA ALA A 271 22.82 -10.92 18.10
C ALA A 271 23.81 -11.55 17.12
N ASP A 272 24.41 -12.66 17.53
CA ASP A 272 25.29 -13.43 16.66
C ASP A 272 24.51 -14.15 15.55
N ARG A 273 25.19 -14.41 14.42
CA ARG A 273 24.60 -15.09 13.24
C ARG A 273 23.87 -16.39 13.59
N GLY A 274 24.40 -17.19 14.52
CA GLY A 274 23.80 -18.46 14.93
C GLY A 274 22.55 -18.32 15.81
N GLU A 275 22.43 -17.20 16.53
CA GLU A 275 21.35 -16.97 17.51
C GLU A 275 20.14 -16.25 16.89
N LEU A 276 20.36 -15.53 15.78
CA LEU A 276 19.35 -14.73 15.11
C LEU A 276 18.06 -15.50 14.77
N PRO A 277 18.09 -16.72 14.20
CA PRO A 277 16.87 -17.44 13.86
C PRO A 277 15.95 -17.70 15.07
N ASP A 278 16.54 -18.04 16.21
CA ASP A 278 15.77 -18.31 17.43
C ASP A 278 15.35 -17.03 18.14
N LEU A 279 16.16 -15.96 18.06
CA LEU A 279 15.75 -14.63 18.48
C LEU A 279 14.52 -14.15 17.70
N VAL A 280 14.54 -14.23 16.37
CA VAL A 280 13.41 -13.80 15.52
C VAL A 280 12.13 -14.57 15.86
N LYS A 281 12.20 -15.90 16.00
CA LYS A 281 11.04 -16.70 16.43
C LYS A 281 10.46 -16.24 17.78
N ARG A 282 11.33 -15.94 18.76
CA ARG A 282 10.89 -15.43 20.07
C ARG A 282 10.22 -14.06 19.96
N LEU A 283 10.79 -13.15 19.17
CA LEU A 283 10.23 -11.81 18.97
C LEU A 283 8.85 -11.87 18.30
N ILE A 284 8.70 -12.69 17.26
CA ILE A 284 7.41 -12.86 16.56
C ILE A 284 6.34 -13.42 17.51
N SER A 285 6.72 -14.43 18.31
CA SER A 285 5.83 -15.02 19.32
C SER A 285 5.41 -14.00 20.38
N ALA A 286 6.31 -13.08 20.76
CA ALA A 286 6.01 -12.01 21.71
C ALA A 286 5.19 -10.86 21.09
N SER A 287 5.35 -10.59 19.79
CA SER A 287 4.60 -9.54 19.08
C SER A 287 3.17 -9.94 18.73
N GLY A 288 2.87 -11.24 18.61
CA GLY A 288 1.54 -11.76 18.24
C GLY A 288 0.40 -11.50 19.24
N GLY A 289 0.65 -10.74 20.31
CA GLY A 289 -0.35 -10.40 21.34
C GLY A 289 -0.40 -8.92 21.74
N ARG A 290 0.32 -8.02 21.07
CA ARG A 290 0.26 -6.58 21.36
C ARG A 290 -0.89 -5.94 20.60
N ILE A 291 -2.06 -5.90 21.24
CA ILE A 291 -3.13 -4.95 20.90
C ILE A 291 -2.53 -3.56 21.17
N HIS A 292 -2.26 -2.78 20.12
CA HIS A 292 -1.98 -1.37 20.29
C HIS A 292 -3.30 -0.73 20.74
N ASP A 293 -3.42 -0.47 22.04
CA ASP A 293 -4.59 0.15 22.67
C ASP A 293 -4.74 1.63 22.25
N ASP A 294 -3.71 2.18 21.61
CA ASP A 294 -3.69 3.57 21.18
C ASP A 294 -4.26 3.74 19.76
N GLN A 295 -5.58 4.02 19.76
CA GLN A 295 -6.44 4.57 18.70
C GLN A 295 -7.08 3.57 17.72
N TRP A 296 -8.10 2.85 18.20
CA TRP A 296 -9.17 2.38 17.32
C TRP A 296 -9.87 3.57 16.64
N ASN A 297 -9.56 3.78 15.36
CA ASN A 297 -10.13 4.86 14.55
C ASN A 297 -10.63 4.30 13.20
N PRO A 298 -11.87 3.79 13.14
CA PRO A 298 -12.41 3.27 11.89
C PRO A 298 -12.52 4.39 10.86
N THR A 299 -12.11 4.10 9.63
CA THR A 299 -12.02 5.11 8.56
C THR A 299 -13.40 5.38 7.96
N PRO A 300 -13.97 6.60 8.10
CA PRO A 300 -15.23 6.95 7.46
C PRO A 300 -15.05 7.10 5.95
N ILE A 301 -16.02 6.63 5.17
CA ILE A 301 -16.12 7.00 3.76
C ILE A 301 -16.77 8.39 3.68
N SER A 302 -15.93 9.42 3.56
CA SER A 302 -16.36 10.82 3.70
C SER A 302 -17.42 11.24 2.69
N HIS A 303 -17.39 10.67 1.48
CA HIS A 303 -18.31 11.02 0.40
C HIS A 303 -19.78 10.63 0.69
N VAL A 304 -20.03 9.74 1.64
CA VAL A 304 -21.39 9.26 1.99
C VAL A 304 -21.82 9.70 3.38
N GLY A 305 -21.40 10.90 3.80
CA GLY A 305 -21.82 11.49 5.07
C GLY A 305 -21.43 10.66 6.29
N ARG A 306 -20.34 9.87 6.20
CA ARG A 306 -19.86 8.98 7.29
C ARG A 306 -20.87 7.88 7.66
N LEU A 307 -21.73 7.44 6.74
CA LEU A 307 -22.64 6.30 7.00
C LEU A 307 -21.98 4.92 6.87
N ILE A 308 -20.83 4.85 6.20
CA ILE A 308 -20.05 3.62 6.02
C ILE A 308 -18.64 3.84 6.54
N TYR A 309 -18.12 2.89 7.31
CA TYR A 309 -16.77 2.88 7.85
C TYR A 309 -16.02 1.60 7.48
N LEU A 310 -14.68 1.69 7.45
CA LEU A 310 -13.77 0.57 7.23
C LEU A 310 -12.78 0.43 8.39
N CYS A 311 -12.56 -0.81 8.84
CA CYS A 311 -11.58 -1.13 9.88
C CYS A 311 -10.85 -2.44 9.57
N ALA A 312 -9.64 -2.63 10.11
CA ALA A 312 -9.06 -3.97 10.19
C ALA A 312 -9.53 -4.66 11.48
N ILE A 313 -9.72 -5.98 11.45
CA ILE A 313 -10.13 -6.75 12.63
C ILE A 313 -9.14 -6.63 13.80
N PRO A 314 -7.81 -6.68 13.59
CA PRO A 314 -6.84 -6.50 14.67
C PRO A 314 -6.93 -5.14 15.38
N ASP A 315 -7.49 -4.12 14.72
CA ASP A 315 -7.62 -2.76 15.27
C ASP A 315 -8.88 -2.60 16.14
N ILE A 316 -9.77 -3.61 16.17
CA ILE A 316 -11.07 -3.51 16.84
C ILE A 316 -10.91 -3.73 18.36
N PRO A 317 -11.55 -2.89 19.21
CA PRO A 317 -11.52 -3.09 20.65
C PRO A 317 -12.23 -4.40 21.06
N PRO A 318 -11.84 -5.02 22.19
CA PRO A 318 -12.48 -6.25 22.70
C PRO A 318 -14.00 -6.11 22.91
N LEU A 319 -14.44 -4.90 23.28
CA LEU A 319 -15.84 -4.53 23.38
C LEU A 319 -16.17 -3.49 22.32
N LEU A 320 -16.97 -3.90 21.33
CA LEU A 320 -17.43 -3.03 20.27
C LEU A 320 -18.43 -1.99 20.82
N PRO A 321 -18.11 -0.69 20.76
CA PRO A 321 -19.01 0.32 21.28
C PRO A 321 -20.19 0.55 20.35
N ARG A 322 -21.31 1.02 20.89
CA ARG A 322 -22.52 1.31 20.09
C ARG A 322 -22.45 2.63 19.34
N GLN A 323 -21.48 3.47 19.68
CA GLN A 323 -21.24 4.77 19.07
C GLN A 323 -19.75 4.87 18.77
N LEU A 324 -19.42 5.46 17.61
CA LEU A 324 -18.05 5.72 17.24
C LEU A 324 -17.49 6.92 18.02
N PRO A 325 -16.16 6.99 18.24
CA PRO A 325 -15.54 8.13 18.88
C PRO A 325 -15.98 9.44 18.22
N ASN A 326 -16.43 10.40 19.04
CA ASN A 326 -16.87 11.73 18.62
C ASN A 326 -18.09 11.75 17.68
N GLN A 327 -18.97 10.74 17.71
CA GLN A 327 -20.21 10.70 16.91
C GLN A 327 -21.42 10.35 17.79
N THR A 328 -22.58 10.91 17.46
CA THR A 328 -23.85 10.61 18.14
C THR A 328 -24.56 9.40 17.54
N ASP A 329 -24.24 9.06 16.29
CA ASP A 329 -24.92 8.03 15.55
C ASP A 329 -24.52 6.64 16.03
N THR A 330 -25.53 5.80 16.19
CA THR A 330 -25.38 4.37 16.47
C THR A 330 -24.71 3.65 15.31
N VAL A 331 -23.76 2.75 15.62
CA VAL A 331 -23.00 1.98 14.64
C VAL A 331 -23.29 0.48 14.74
N ALA A 332 -23.51 -0.14 13.60
CA ALA A 332 -23.60 -1.59 13.42
C ALA A 332 -22.31 -2.14 12.78
N TYR A 333 -22.03 -3.43 12.96
CA TYR A 333 -20.77 -4.05 12.59
C TYR A 333 -20.95 -5.22 11.62
N VAL A 334 -20.15 -5.25 10.56
CA VAL A 334 -19.98 -6.42 9.70
C VAL A 334 -18.55 -6.90 9.84
N LEU A 335 -18.36 -8.09 10.41
CA LEU A 335 -17.03 -8.69 10.61
C LEU A 335 -16.85 -9.84 9.62
N VAL A 336 -15.83 -9.75 8.77
CA VAL A 336 -15.51 -10.79 7.78
C VAL A 336 -14.08 -11.28 7.98
N SER A 337 -13.90 -12.52 8.44
CA SER A 337 -12.58 -13.09 8.71
C SER A 337 -12.43 -14.49 8.13
N ALA A 338 -11.20 -14.82 7.70
CA ALA A 338 -10.83 -16.20 7.39
C ALA A 338 -10.52 -17.02 8.65
N SER A 339 -10.19 -16.37 9.77
CA SER A 339 -9.91 -17.02 11.04
C SER A 339 -11.16 -17.08 11.92
N ALA A 340 -11.12 -17.90 12.98
CA ALA A 340 -12.13 -17.85 14.03
C ALA A 340 -12.09 -16.45 14.65
N LEU A 341 -13.17 -15.68 14.48
CA LEU A 341 -13.32 -14.38 15.12
C LEU A 341 -13.22 -14.58 16.65
N PRO A 342 -12.58 -13.67 17.40
CA PRO A 342 -12.52 -13.77 18.85
C PRO A 342 -13.94 -13.87 19.39
N THR A 343 -14.26 -14.99 20.04
CA THR A 343 -15.52 -15.18 20.73
C THR A 343 -15.58 -14.18 21.87
N THR A 344 -16.36 -13.11 21.69
CA THR A 344 -16.83 -12.32 22.82
C THR A 344 -17.64 -13.25 23.71
N THR A 345 -17.06 -13.67 24.83
CA THR A 345 -17.76 -14.51 25.81
C THR A 345 -19.00 -13.75 26.30
N PRO A 346 -20.21 -14.30 26.16
CA PRO A 346 -21.41 -13.65 26.63
C PRO A 346 -21.55 -13.92 28.13
N HIS A 347 -20.84 -13.17 28.95
CA HIS A 347 -21.13 -13.11 30.38
C HIS A 347 -21.82 -11.79 30.69
N THR A 348 -23.04 -11.91 31.20
CA THR A 348 -24.01 -10.90 31.65
C THR A 348 -25.05 -10.41 30.63
N SER A 349 -26.25 -10.17 31.16
CA SER A 349 -27.59 -10.08 30.57
C SER A 349 -27.86 -8.91 29.60
N LEU A 350 -26.83 -8.41 28.91
CA LEU A 350 -26.90 -7.36 27.88
C LEU A 350 -26.88 -7.93 26.44
N SER A 351 -26.88 -9.26 26.28
CA SER A 351 -26.45 -9.98 25.08
C SER A 351 -27.45 -10.07 23.91
N GLN A 352 -28.75 -9.81 24.11
CA GLN A 352 -29.72 -9.87 23.01
C GLN A 352 -29.66 -8.63 22.10
N ALA A 353 -29.54 -7.43 22.67
CA ALA A 353 -29.52 -6.18 21.89
C ALA A 353 -28.21 -5.95 21.12
N THR A 354 -27.13 -6.65 21.46
CA THR A 354 -25.84 -6.60 20.73
C THR A 354 -25.81 -7.54 19.52
N SER A 355 -26.68 -8.56 19.48
CA SER A 355 -26.73 -9.51 18.35
C SER A 355 -27.32 -8.88 17.09
N ASP A 356 -28.29 -7.97 17.22
CA ASP A 356 -28.97 -7.37 16.06
C ASP A 356 -28.15 -6.29 15.36
N MET A 357 -27.14 -5.74 16.03
CA MET A 357 -26.23 -4.70 15.50
C MET A 357 -24.91 -5.30 14.99
N MET A 358 -24.78 -6.62 14.92
CA MET A 358 -23.54 -7.29 14.52
C MET A 358 -23.79 -8.47 13.61
N LEU A 359 -23.09 -8.51 12.47
CA LEU A 359 -23.07 -9.63 11.55
C LEU A 359 -21.64 -10.20 11.45
N GLN A 360 -21.47 -11.47 11.80
CA GLN A 360 -20.21 -12.19 11.68
C GLN A 360 -20.26 -13.18 10.51
N LEU A 361 -19.29 -13.07 9.59
CA LEU A 361 -19.19 -13.88 8.39
C LEU A 361 -17.80 -14.51 8.32
N HIS A 362 -17.76 -15.82 8.13
CA HIS A 362 -16.53 -16.57 7.94
C HIS A 362 -16.24 -16.77 6.45
N LEU A 363 -14.97 -16.68 6.06
CA LEU A 363 -14.45 -17.03 4.73
C LEU A 363 -13.57 -18.26 4.83
N ALA A 364 -13.82 -19.28 4.00
CA ALA A 364 -12.89 -20.41 3.86
C ALA A 364 -11.60 -19.96 3.16
N GLU A 365 -10.51 -20.69 3.37
CA GLU A 365 -9.23 -20.43 2.69
C GLU A 365 -9.18 -21.03 1.27
N GLY A 366 -8.42 -20.40 0.37
CA GLY A 366 -8.21 -20.87 -1.01
C GLY A 366 -9.40 -20.63 -1.93
N LYS A 367 -9.44 -21.20 -3.15
CA LYS A 367 -10.43 -20.88 -4.22
C LYS A 367 -11.92 -20.93 -3.81
N ILE A 368 -12.24 -21.64 -2.73
CA ILE A 368 -13.58 -21.73 -2.14
C ILE A 368 -14.02 -20.35 -1.59
N ASP A 369 -13.07 -19.51 -1.18
CA ASP A 369 -13.23 -18.14 -0.69
C ASP A 369 -14.05 -17.26 -1.64
N GLN A 370 -13.79 -17.33 -2.95
CA GLN A 370 -14.40 -16.49 -3.96
C GLN A 370 -15.87 -16.82 -4.19
N ILE A 371 -16.19 -18.12 -4.17
CA ILE A 371 -17.57 -18.59 -4.34
C ILE A 371 -18.37 -18.22 -3.09
N GLN A 372 -17.83 -18.49 -1.91
CA GLN A 372 -18.45 -18.12 -0.64
C GLN A 372 -18.62 -16.60 -0.52
N PHE A 373 -17.64 -15.82 -0.95
CA PHE A 373 -17.73 -14.36 -0.96
C PHE A 373 -18.90 -13.87 -1.83
N LEU A 374 -19.06 -14.44 -3.04
CA LEU A 374 -20.13 -14.09 -3.96
C LEU A 374 -21.52 -14.56 -3.52
N GLN A 375 -21.63 -15.79 -3.04
CA GLN A 375 -22.91 -16.46 -2.79
C GLN A 375 -23.44 -16.31 -1.36
N ARG A 376 -22.55 -16.06 -0.38
CA ARG A 376 -22.90 -15.95 1.04
C ARG A 376 -22.57 -14.58 1.62
N VAL A 377 -21.30 -14.16 1.52
CA VAL A 377 -20.84 -12.93 2.20
C VAL A 377 -21.52 -11.69 1.64
N LEU A 378 -21.42 -11.46 0.32
CA LEU A 378 -22.03 -10.27 -0.31
C LEU A 378 -23.55 -10.20 -0.10
N PRO A 379 -24.36 -11.26 -0.35
CA PRO A 379 -25.80 -11.20 -0.08
C PRO A 379 -26.15 -10.90 1.37
N GLN A 380 -25.52 -11.57 2.34
CA GLN A 380 -25.84 -11.40 3.75
C GLN A 380 -25.39 -10.03 4.27
N ALA A 381 -24.16 -9.61 3.94
CA ALA A 381 -23.63 -8.32 4.35
C ALA A 381 -24.43 -7.16 3.75
N VAL A 382 -24.74 -7.20 2.44
CA VAL A 382 -25.51 -6.13 1.78
C VAL A 382 -26.93 -6.05 2.33
N SER A 383 -27.58 -7.18 2.59
CA SER A 383 -28.93 -7.21 3.21
C SER A 383 -28.92 -6.60 4.60
N PHE A 384 -27.93 -6.96 5.43
CA PHE A 384 -27.76 -6.42 6.78
C PHE A 384 -27.47 -4.91 6.74
N ILE A 385 -26.52 -4.48 5.91
CA ILE A 385 -26.18 -3.06 5.73
C ILE A 385 -27.42 -2.26 5.31
N GLY A 386 -28.20 -2.77 4.34
CA GLY A 386 -29.42 -2.11 3.90
C GLY A 386 -30.43 -1.90 5.03
N SER A 387 -30.62 -2.92 5.89
CA SER A 387 -31.49 -2.83 7.06
C SER A 387 -30.99 -1.82 8.10
N MET A 388 -29.68 -1.80 8.37
CA MET A 388 -29.08 -0.89 9.34
C MET A 388 -29.18 0.57 8.88
N LEU A 389 -28.88 0.84 7.61
CA LEU A 389 -28.99 2.18 7.03
C LEU A 389 -30.45 2.66 7.01
N ALA A 390 -31.42 1.78 6.74
CA ALA A 390 -32.84 2.13 6.77
C ALA A 390 -33.32 2.54 8.17
N ASN A 391 -32.69 1.98 9.21
CA ASN A 391 -32.95 2.33 10.61
C ASN A 391 -32.13 3.54 11.10
N GLY A 392 -31.38 4.21 10.21
CA GLY A 392 -30.55 5.36 10.56
C GLY A 392 -29.24 5.01 11.28
N HIS A 393 -28.81 3.76 11.23
CA HIS A 393 -27.54 3.33 11.82
C HIS A 393 -26.42 3.41 10.77
N ALA A 394 -25.26 3.92 11.19
CA ALA A 394 -24.04 3.79 10.40
C ALA A 394 -23.52 2.35 10.46
N VAL A 395 -22.69 1.95 9.49
CA VAL A 395 -22.15 0.58 9.42
C VAL A 395 -20.64 0.55 9.29
N CYS A 396 -19.96 -0.12 10.22
CA CYS A 396 -18.53 -0.38 10.20
C CYS A 396 -18.24 -1.78 9.65
N ILE A 397 -17.55 -1.83 8.51
CA ILE A 397 -17.25 -3.06 7.79
C ILE A 397 -15.78 -3.41 8.02
N CYS A 398 -15.53 -4.57 8.58
CA CYS A 398 -14.21 -4.98 9.04
C CYS A 398 -13.78 -6.29 8.37
N CYS A 399 -12.50 -6.38 8.02
CA CYS A 399 -11.87 -7.64 7.64
C CYS A 399 -10.45 -7.74 8.19
N ASP A 400 -9.78 -8.88 8.01
CA ASP A 400 -8.48 -9.16 8.65
C ASP A 400 -7.43 -8.05 8.43
N THR A 401 -7.39 -7.47 7.23
CA THR A 401 -6.45 -6.39 6.90
C THR A 401 -7.08 -5.00 6.83
N GLY A 402 -8.42 -4.92 6.78
CA GLY A 402 -9.15 -3.70 6.46
C GLY A 402 -8.84 -3.10 5.06
N LYS A 403 -8.26 -3.87 4.13
CA LYS A 403 -7.78 -3.38 2.82
C LYS A 403 -8.36 -4.12 1.61
N ASP A 404 -8.97 -5.30 1.80
CA ASP A 404 -9.41 -6.16 0.70
C ASP A 404 -10.92 -6.49 0.76
N VAL A 405 -11.32 -7.52 1.51
CA VAL A 405 -12.70 -8.03 1.55
C VAL A 405 -13.67 -6.97 2.05
N SER A 406 -13.33 -6.23 3.11
CA SER A 406 -14.17 -5.15 3.64
C SER A 406 -14.40 -4.05 2.60
N VAL A 407 -13.38 -3.72 1.81
CA VAL A 407 -13.48 -2.79 0.67
C VAL A 407 -14.45 -3.32 -0.37
N GLY A 408 -14.43 -4.62 -0.67
CA GLY A 408 -15.37 -5.26 -1.60
C GLY A 408 -16.83 -5.19 -1.13
N VAL A 409 -17.09 -5.45 0.15
CA VAL A 409 -18.43 -5.33 0.75
C VAL A 409 -18.89 -3.87 0.75
N ALA A 410 -18.04 -2.94 1.18
CA ALA A 410 -18.34 -1.51 1.15
C ALA A 410 -18.63 -1.03 -0.27
N LEU A 411 -17.86 -1.48 -1.26
CA LEU A 411 -18.07 -1.16 -2.66
C LEU A 411 -19.46 -1.60 -3.16
N ALA A 412 -19.90 -2.80 -2.79
CA ALA A 412 -21.24 -3.27 -3.11
C ALA A 412 -22.33 -2.43 -2.43
N ALA A 413 -22.16 -2.08 -1.15
CA ALA A 413 -23.09 -1.23 -0.43
C ALA A 413 -23.19 0.18 -1.05
N LEU A 414 -22.04 0.80 -1.34
CA LEU A 414 -21.97 2.12 -1.97
C LEU A 414 -22.66 2.18 -3.33
N GLN A 415 -22.57 1.13 -4.14
CA GLN A 415 -23.24 1.09 -5.44
C GLN A 415 -24.76 0.86 -5.33
N LEU A 416 -25.21 0.16 -4.28
CA LEU A 416 -26.60 -0.27 -4.16
C LEU A 416 -27.47 0.68 -3.34
N PHE A 417 -26.87 1.46 -2.44
CA PHE A 417 -27.59 2.31 -1.50
C PHE A 417 -27.30 3.80 -1.62
N PHE A 418 -26.31 4.21 -2.43
CA PHE A 418 -25.91 5.61 -2.55
C PHE A 418 -25.90 6.09 -3.99
N ASP A 419 -26.51 7.26 -4.21
CA ASP A 419 -26.50 7.93 -5.51
C ASP A 419 -25.12 8.54 -5.83
N ASP A 420 -24.98 9.15 -7.00
CA ASP A 420 -23.71 9.72 -7.48
C ASP A 420 -23.24 10.97 -6.73
N ALA A 421 -24.11 11.58 -5.93
CA ALA A 421 -23.79 12.68 -5.03
C ALA A 421 -23.47 12.19 -3.61
N GLY A 422 -23.54 10.88 -3.36
CA GLY A 422 -23.26 10.27 -2.07
C GLY A 422 -24.45 10.28 -1.10
N ASN A 423 -25.65 10.59 -1.56
CA ASN A 423 -26.85 10.56 -0.71
C ASN A 423 -27.38 9.13 -0.57
N TYR A 424 -27.82 8.78 0.64
CA TYR A 424 -28.50 7.51 0.88
C TYR A 424 -29.86 7.47 0.17
N VAL A 425 -30.09 6.38 -0.56
CA VAL A 425 -31.33 6.14 -1.31
C VAL A 425 -32.23 5.21 -0.50
N ALA A 426 -33.20 5.80 0.21
CA ALA A 426 -34.06 5.07 1.15
C ALA A 426 -35.15 4.20 0.49
N THR A 427 -35.61 4.52 -0.73
CA THR A 427 -36.75 3.81 -1.34
C THR A 427 -36.31 2.61 -2.18
N PRO A 428 -36.98 1.44 -2.06
CA PRO A 428 -36.66 0.25 -2.85
C PRO A 428 -36.72 0.47 -4.37
N GLU A 429 -37.63 1.34 -4.84
CA GLU A 429 -37.78 1.65 -6.26
C GLU A 429 -36.53 2.36 -6.79
N ARG A 430 -36.01 3.35 -6.07
CA ARG A 430 -34.80 4.07 -6.47
C ARG A 430 -33.56 3.20 -6.32
N GLN A 431 -33.48 2.34 -5.30
CA GLN A 431 -32.40 1.36 -5.17
C GLN A 431 -32.38 0.37 -6.35
N ARG A 432 -33.55 -0.06 -6.86
CA ARG A 432 -33.64 -0.88 -8.07
C ARG A 432 -33.12 -0.15 -9.31
N VAL A 433 -33.45 1.15 -9.44
CA VAL A 433 -32.92 1.98 -10.54
C VAL A 433 -31.39 2.09 -10.45
N LEU A 434 -30.83 2.35 -9.27
CA LEU A 434 -29.37 2.37 -9.06
C LEU A 434 -28.70 1.05 -9.44
N ARG A 435 -29.29 -0.07 -9.03
CA ARG A 435 -28.78 -1.40 -9.41
C ARG A 435 -28.82 -1.62 -10.92
N ASN A 436 -29.92 -1.26 -11.57
CA ASN A 436 -30.11 -1.50 -13.01
C ASN A 436 -29.25 -0.59 -13.90
N THR A 437 -28.86 0.58 -13.39
CA THR A 437 -27.99 1.54 -14.08
C THR A 437 -26.51 1.37 -13.72
N ALA A 438 -26.18 0.43 -12.82
CA ALA A 438 -24.81 0.17 -12.41
C ALA A 438 -23.94 -0.28 -13.60
N SER A 439 -22.73 0.25 -13.67
CA SER A 439 -21.73 -0.05 -14.70
C SER A 439 -20.36 -0.29 -14.06
N LYS A 440 -19.41 -0.82 -14.84
CA LYS A 440 -18.02 -0.93 -14.36
C LYS A 440 -17.44 0.44 -13.99
N GLN A 441 -17.86 1.51 -14.67
CA GLN A 441 -17.41 2.87 -14.40
C GLN A 441 -18.01 3.41 -13.11
N SER A 442 -19.29 3.18 -12.84
CA SER A 442 -19.92 3.60 -11.57
C SER A 442 -19.30 2.87 -10.38
N VAL A 443 -19.04 1.56 -10.51
CA VAL A 443 -18.34 0.77 -9.50
C VAL A 443 -16.91 1.29 -9.30
N ALA A 444 -16.18 1.61 -10.37
CA ALA A 444 -14.85 2.22 -10.26
C ALA A 444 -14.90 3.57 -9.51
N LYS A 445 -15.92 4.41 -9.78
CA LYS A 445 -16.13 5.68 -9.09
C LYS A 445 -16.35 5.49 -7.58
N ARG A 446 -17.16 4.51 -7.18
CA ARG A 446 -17.35 4.15 -5.75
C ARG A 446 -16.07 3.65 -5.10
N LEU A 447 -15.23 2.90 -5.82
CA LEU A 447 -13.93 2.48 -5.32
C LEU A 447 -12.99 3.69 -5.10
N GLN A 448 -13.04 4.70 -5.98
CA GLN A 448 -12.26 5.93 -5.83
C GLN A 448 -12.67 6.72 -4.57
N TRP A 449 -13.96 6.71 -4.19
CA TRP A 449 -14.41 7.30 -2.92
C TRP A 449 -13.81 6.59 -1.70
N ILE A 450 -13.74 5.26 -1.76
CA ILE A 450 -13.09 4.46 -0.72
C ILE A 450 -11.60 4.81 -0.64
N ILE A 451 -10.89 4.79 -1.76
CA ILE A 451 -9.44 5.07 -1.81
C ILE A 451 -9.12 6.49 -1.34
N SER A 452 -9.96 7.47 -1.69
CA SER A 452 -9.79 8.86 -1.23
C SER A 452 -9.85 8.97 0.30
N SER A 453 -10.68 8.14 0.95
CA SER A 453 -10.81 8.13 2.41
C SER A 453 -9.80 7.20 3.09
N ARG A 454 -9.42 6.11 2.41
CA ARG A 454 -8.52 5.06 2.90
C ARG A 454 -7.51 4.68 1.80
N PRO A 455 -6.40 5.44 1.63
CA PRO A 455 -5.43 5.23 0.54
C PRO A 455 -4.81 3.82 0.46
N GLN A 456 -4.76 3.12 1.59
CA GLN A 456 -4.32 1.75 1.74
C GLN A 456 -5.31 0.69 1.23
N ALA A 457 -6.53 1.08 0.83
CA ALA A 457 -7.51 0.19 0.21
C ALA A 457 -6.93 -0.41 -1.08
N ASN A 458 -6.84 -1.74 -1.13
CA ASN A 458 -6.22 -2.46 -2.24
C ASN A 458 -6.94 -3.79 -2.48
N PRO A 459 -8.23 -3.76 -2.89
CA PRO A 459 -8.98 -4.98 -3.11
C PRO A 459 -8.36 -5.81 -4.23
N SER A 460 -8.27 -7.11 -3.99
CA SER A 460 -7.71 -8.07 -4.92
C SER A 460 -8.54 -8.12 -6.20
N ARG A 461 -7.90 -8.54 -7.31
CA ARG A 461 -8.61 -8.74 -8.59
C ARG A 461 -9.75 -9.75 -8.44
N ALA A 462 -9.58 -10.75 -7.57
CA ALA A 462 -10.58 -11.75 -7.26
C ALA A 462 -11.81 -11.12 -6.58
N VAL A 463 -11.62 -10.34 -5.52
CA VAL A 463 -12.70 -9.61 -4.83
C VAL A 463 -13.44 -8.69 -5.78
N LEU A 464 -12.72 -7.87 -6.56
CA LEU A 464 -13.35 -6.95 -7.53
C LEU A 464 -14.14 -7.70 -8.62
N LYS A 465 -13.66 -8.86 -9.08
CA LYS A 465 -14.40 -9.70 -10.04
C LYS A 465 -15.73 -10.15 -9.44
N ARG A 466 -15.72 -10.64 -8.19
CA ARG A 466 -16.93 -11.09 -7.49
C ARG A 466 -17.91 -9.95 -7.19
N VAL A 467 -17.41 -8.78 -6.81
CA VAL A 467 -18.27 -7.60 -6.62
C VAL A 467 -18.94 -7.19 -7.93
N ASN A 468 -18.18 -7.12 -9.04
CA ASN A 468 -18.77 -6.83 -10.34
C ASN A 468 -19.80 -7.88 -10.77
N GLU A 469 -19.52 -9.16 -10.54
CA GLU A 469 -20.49 -10.24 -10.79
C GLU A 469 -21.76 -10.09 -9.93
N TYR A 470 -21.59 -9.73 -8.65
CA TYR A 470 -22.69 -9.50 -7.72
C TYR A 470 -23.52 -8.24 -8.03
N ILE A 471 -22.94 -7.22 -8.68
CA ILE A 471 -23.67 -5.99 -9.00
C ILE A 471 -24.29 -6.09 -10.39
N LEU A 472 -23.50 -6.51 -11.38
CA LEU A 472 -23.82 -6.37 -12.81
C LEU A 472 -24.53 -7.59 -13.41
N THR A 473 -24.48 -8.75 -12.77
CA THR A 473 -25.17 -9.97 -13.27
C THR A 473 -26.51 -10.15 -12.56
N SER A 474 -27.60 -10.46 -13.26
CA SER A 474 -28.89 -10.71 -12.60
C SER A 474 -28.80 -11.87 -11.59
N PRO A 475 -29.48 -11.81 -10.42
CA PRO A 475 -29.48 -12.88 -9.42
C PRO A 475 -29.85 -14.27 -9.96
N SER A 476 -30.70 -14.34 -10.98
CA SER A 476 -31.12 -15.60 -11.61
C SER A 476 -29.97 -16.36 -12.27
N PHE A 477 -28.97 -15.66 -12.82
CA PHE A 477 -27.82 -16.28 -13.49
C PHE A 477 -26.66 -16.63 -12.53
N ARG A 478 -26.71 -16.19 -11.27
CA ARG A 478 -25.63 -16.43 -10.28
C ARG A 478 -25.72 -17.80 -9.61
N ARG A 479 -26.94 -18.36 -9.50
CA ARG A 479 -27.15 -19.67 -8.88
C ARG A 479 -26.68 -20.84 -9.74
N HIS A 480 -26.58 -20.68 -11.06
CA HIS A 480 -26.26 -21.78 -11.98
C HIS A 480 -24.76 -21.92 -12.32
N ARG A 481 -23.88 -21.07 -11.75
CA ARG A 481 -22.43 -21.10 -12.05
C ARG A 481 -21.56 -21.70 -10.94
N GLY A 482 -22.18 -22.25 -9.89
CA GLY A 482 -21.48 -22.84 -8.75
C GLY A 482 -21.62 -24.36 -8.63
N ASP A 483 -22.40 -24.99 -9.50
CA ASP A 483 -22.68 -26.43 -9.49
C ASP A 483 -21.89 -27.22 -10.56
N ASP A 484 -20.94 -26.57 -11.25
CA ASP A 484 -20.02 -27.18 -12.23
C ASP A 484 -18.57 -27.21 -11.72
#